data_AF-A0A949LKZ4-F1
#
_entry.id   AF-A0A949LKZ4-F1
#
_cell.length_a   1.000
_cell.length_b   1.000
_cell.length_c   1.000
_cell.angle_alpha   90.00
_cell.angle_beta   90.00
_cell.angle_gamma   90.00
#
_symmetry.space_group_name_H-M   'P 1'
#
loop_
_entity.id
_entity.type
_entity.pdbx_description
1 polymer ?
#
loop_
_entity_poly.entity_id
_entity_poly.type
_entity_poly.pdbx_seq_one_letter_code
_entity_poly.pdbx_strand_id
1 'polypeptide(L)'
;MKNRIFSGMQPTNRLHLGNYLGALRNWVKMQNEDNECIYCVVDLHAITMPYEAEGLAKATREIAAAYIAAGVDPKRSIIFPQSAVTAHAELNWLLSTMTQIGKLDRMTQFKDKGGKDKEKAGLGLYAYPVLMAADILAYKATHVPVGDDQKQHLELAREIARTFNHRYKVEFFPEPATVLTGEATRVMSLQDGTAKMSKSDPSDNSRINLTDDADTIAKKIRK
;
A
#
# COMPACT_ATOMS: atom_id res chain seq x y z
N MET A 1 22.05 3.52 -12.95
CA MET A 1 21.77 3.01 -11.60
C MET A 1 20.49 2.20 -11.69
N LYS A 2 20.42 1.08 -10.97
CA LYS A 2 19.22 0.23 -10.95
C LYS A 2 18.09 0.95 -10.22
N ASN A 3 16.88 0.97 -10.75
CA ASN A 3 15.76 1.60 -10.05
C ASN A 3 15.39 0.76 -8.83
N ARG A 4 15.22 1.42 -7.68
CA ARG A 4 14.68 0.82 -6.47
C ARG A 4 13.22 1.17 -6.32
N ILE A 5 12.36 0.17 -6.43
CA ILE A 5 10.91 0.30 -6.38
C ILE A 5 10.43 -0.21 -5.03
N PHE A 6 9.78 0.67 -4.25
CA PHE A 6 9.11 0.28 -3.02
C PHE A 6 7.60 0.23 -3.25
N SER A 7 6.95 -0.86 -2.88
CA SER A 7 5.49 -0.98 -2.94
C SER A 7 4.95 -1.62 -1.67
N GLY A 8 3.90 -1.01 -1.12
CA GLY A 8 3.23 -1.46 0.09
C GLY A 8 1.81 -1.91 -0.19
N MET A 9 1.34 -2.97 0.49
CA MET A 9 -0.08 -3.33 0.50
C MET A 9 -0.55 -3.72 1.88
N GLN A 10 -1.76 -3.29 2.22
CA GLN A 10 -2.36 -3.65 3.50
C GLN A 10 -2.71 -5.14 3.54
N PRO A 11 -2.50 -5.80 4.69
CA PRO A 11 -3.00 -7.14 4.92
C PRO A 11 -4.52 -7.19 4.76
N THR A 12 -5.03 -8.15 3.98
CA THR A 12 -6.46 -8.40 3.82
C THR A 12 -6.73 -9.84 3.41
N ASN A 13 -7.74 -10.47 4.02
CA ASN A 13 -8.16 -11.84 3.69
C ASN A 13 -9.12 -11.90 2.49
N ARG A 14 -9.28 -10.78 1.76
CA ARG A 14 -10.29 -10.62 0.72
C ARG A 14 -9.67 -10.11 -0.57
N LEU A 15 -8.53 -10.69 -0.95
CA LEU A 15 -7.98 -10.43 -2.28
C LEU A 15 -8.94 -10.95 -3.34
N HIS A 16 -9.24 -10.09 -4.31
CA HIS A 16 -10.10 -10.39 -5.42
C HIS A 16 -9.40 -10.13 -6.76
N LEU A 17 -10.03 -10.56 -7.85
CA LEU A 17 -9.51 -10.45 -9.21
C LEU A 17 -9.07 -9.02 -9.58
N GLY A 18 -9.80 -8.02 -9.11
CA GLY A 18 -9.43 -6.60 -9.26
C GLY A 18 -8.08 -6.24 -8.64
N ASN A 19 -7.72 -6.81 -7.48
CA ASN A 19 -6.39 -6.58 -6.88
C ASN A 19 -5.30 -7.26 -7.70
N TYR A 20 -5.56 -8.48 -8.18
CA TYR A 20 -4.61 -9.23 -8.98
C TYR A 20 -4.28 -8.51 -10.30
N LEU A 21 -5.31 -8.12 -11.06
CA LEU A 21 -5.14 -7.45 -12.34
C LEU A 21 -4.64 -6.00 -12.19
N GLY A 22 -5.05 -5.30 -11.13
CA GLY A 22 -4.66 -3.91 -10.91
C GLY A 22 -3.26 -3.71 -10.32
N ALA A 23 -2.79 -4.64 -9.48
CA ALA A 23 -1.54 -4.47 -8.73
C ALA A 23 -0.58 -5.66 -8.89
N LEU A 24 -0.99 -6.89 -8.51
CA LEU A 24 -0.05 -8.01 -8.42
C LEU A 24 0.61 -8.33 -9.78
N ARG A 25 -0.16 -8.33 -10.87
CA ARG A 25 0.39 -8.54 -12.22
C ARG A 25 1.44 -7.50 -12.60
N ASN A 26 1.22 -6.24 -12.20
CA ASN A 26 2.17 -5.16 -12.47
C ASN A 26 3.45 -5.34 -11.67
N TRP A 27 3.38 -5.83 -10.43
CA TRP A 27 4.56 -6.13 -9.62
C TRP A 27 5.41 -7.25 -10.22
N VAL A 28 4.78 -8.33 -10.68
CA VAL A 28 5.49 -9.41 -11.38
C VAL A 28 6.21 -8.89 -12.62
N LYS A 29 5.60 -7.94 -13.35
CA LYS A 29 6.25 -7.27 -14.48
C LYS A 29 7.44 -6.42 -14.03
N MET A 30 7.30 -5.62 -12.97
CA MET A 30 8.36 -4.73 -12.48
C MET A 30 9.63 -5.47 -12.06
N GLN A 31 9.53 -6.61 -11.36
CA GLN A 31 10.72 -7.39 -11.00
C GLN A 31 11.47 -7.97 -12.22
N ASN A 32 10.81 -8.05 -13.38
CA ASN A 32 11.38 -8.53 -14.63
C ASN A 32 12.10 -7.43 -15.42
N GLU A 33 11.91 -6.16 -15.08
CA GLU A 33 12.45 -5.00 -15.79
C GLU A 33 13.77 -4.46 -15.20
N ASP A 34 14.68 -5.34 -14.77
CA ASP A 34 15.94 -5.01 -14.08
C ASP A 34 15.78 -3.95 -12.98
N ASN A 35 14.78 -4.12 -12.12
CA ASN A 35 14.54 -3.26 -10.94
C ASN A 35 14.93 -3.99 -9.64
N GLU A 36 15.27 -3.25 -8.58
CA GLU A 36 15.29 -3.74 -7.21
C GLU A 36 13.89 -3.53 -6.61
N CYS A 37 13.11 -4.60 -6.53
CA CYS A 37 11.73 -4.54 -6.03
C CYS A 37 11.66 -4.90 -4.55
N ILE A 38 10.99 -4.04 -3.78
CA ILE A 38 10.76 -4.18 -2.35
C ILE A 38 9.24 -4.17 -2.13
N TYR A 39 8.70 -5.31 -1.72
CA TYR A 39 7.28 -5.52 -1.44
C TYR A 39 7.06 -5.64 0.06
N CYS A 40 6.39 -4.65 0.63
CA CYS A 40 6.13 -4.55 2.06
C CYS A 40 4.66 -4.85 2.36
N VAL A 41 4.39 -5.83 3.23
CA VAL A 41 3.03 -6.03 3.75
C VAL A 41 2.85 -5.07 4.94
N VAL A 42 2.08 -4.00 4.74
CA VAL A 42 2.01 -2.86 5.67
C VAL A 42 1.04 -3.07 6.82
N ASP A 43 1.41 -3.98 7.74
CA ASP A 43 0.62 -4.33 8.93
C ASP A 43 0.57 -3.22 9.99
N LEU A 44 1.57 -2.35 10.12
CA LEU A 44 1.51 -1.18 11.00
C LEU A 44 0.51 -0.13 10.49
N HIS A 45 0.35 0.00 9.17
CA HIS A 45 -0.72 0.84 8.61
C HIS A 45 -2.12 0.27 8.86
N ALA A 46 -2.25 -1.06 8.88
CA ALA A 46 -3.55 -1.72 9.05
C ALA A 46 -4.20 -1.44 10.42
N ILE A 47 -3.39 -1.27 11.46
CA ILE A 47 -3.87 -1.03 12.83
C ILE A 47 -4.26 0.44 13.10
N THR A 48 -4.18 1.31 12.09
CA THR A 48 -4.62 2.72 12.21
C THR A 48 -6.14 2.89 12.12
N MET A 49 -6.85 1.82 11.73
CA MET A 49 -8.30 1.72 11.63
C MET A 49 -8.78 0.47 12.39
N PRO A 50 -10.09 0.29 12.64
CA PRO A 50 -10.61 -0.93 13.26
C PRO A 50 -10.13 -2.20 12.53
N TYR A 51 -9.61 -3.17 13.28
CA TYR A 51 -9.04 -4.41 12.76
C TYR A 51 -9.29 -5.57 13.72
N GLU A 52 -9.27 -6.80 13.19
CA GLU A 52 -9.35 -8.03 13.97
C GLU A 52 -7.94 -8.51 14.33
N ALA A 53 -7.58 -8.40 15.60
CA ALA A 53 -6.22 -8.70 16.07
C ALA A 53 -5.80 -10.16 15.78
N GLU A 54 -6.69 -11.12 16.05
CA GLU A 54 -6.44 -12.55 15.81
C GLU A 54 -6.23 -12.85 14.31
N GLY A 55 -6.84 -12.06 13.42
CA GLY A 55 -6.78 -12.25 11.98
C GLY A 55 -5.57 -11.61 11.30
N LEU A 56 -4.93 -10.60 11.92
CA LEU A 56 -3.93 -9.76 11.26
C LEU A 56 -2.67 -10.54 10.84
N ALA A 57 -2.16 -11.42 11.71
CA ALA A 57 -0.99 -12.23 11.39
C ALA A 57 -1.26 -13.21 10.23
N LYS A 58 -2.45 -13.82 10.21
CA LYS A 58 -2.90 -14.68 9.11
C LYS A 58 -3.02 -13.88 7.81
N ALA A 59 -3.68 -12.73 7.85
CA ALA A 59 -3.84 -11.83 6.72
C ALA A 59 -2.51 -11.41 6.09
N THR A 60 -1.54 -11.10 6.94
CA THR A 60 -0.19 -10.70 6.53
C THR A 60 0.52 -11.82 5.76
N ARG A 61 0.41 -13.06 6.26
CA ARG A 61 0.97 -14.24 5.58
C ARG A 61 0.23 -14.58 4.28
N GLU A 62 -1.09 -14.45 4.26
CA GLU A 62 -1.90 -14.70 3.05
C GLU A 62 -1.56 -13.72 1.93
N ILE A 63 -1.33 -12.45 2.26
CA ILE A 63 -0.85 -11.47 1.28
C ILE A 63 0.52 -11.86 0.72
N ALA A 64 1.48 -12.20 1.59
CA ALA A 64 2.80 -12.61 1.13
C ALA A 64 2.74 -13.88 0.25
N ALA A 65 1.91 -14.86 0.64
CA ALA A 65 1.67 -16.06 -0.15
C ALA A 65 1.04 -15.73 -1.51
N ALA A 66 0.07 -14.81 -1.57
CA ALA A 66 -0.55 -14.37 -2.81
C ALA A 66 0.46 -13.70 -3.77
N TYR A 67 1.46 -12.98 -3.24
CA TYR A 67 2.51 -12.38 -4.08
C TYR A 67 3.36 -13.45 -4.76
N ILE A 68 3.79 -14.43 -3.96
CA ILE A 68 4.62 -15.54 -4.44
C ILE A 68 3.83 -16.37 -5.46
N ALA A 69 2.57 -16.70 -5.15
CA ALA A 69 1.69 -17.44 -6.03
C ALA A 69 1.40 -16.70 -7.35
N ALA A 70 1.30 -15.37 -7.32
CA ALA A 70 1.14 -14.56 -8.52
C ALA A 70 2.40 -14.50 -9.41
N GLY A 71 3.56 -14.90 -8.87
CA GLY A 71 4.82 -15.00 -9.61
C GLY A 71 5.92 -14.05 -9.15
N VAL A 72 5.76 -13.35 -8.02
CA VAL A 72 6.88 -12.61 -7.42
C VAL A 72 7.89 -13.61 -6.88
N ASP A 73 9.16 -13.50 -7.31
CA ASP A 73 10.23 -14.41 -6.90
C ASP A 73 11.00 -13.83 -5.71
N PRO A 74 10.94 -14.45 -4.50
CA PRO A 74 11.67 -13.98 -3.33
C PRO A 74 13.20 -14.00 -3.49
N LYS A 75 13.73 -14.69 -4.50
CA LYS A 75 15.18 -14.67 -4.81
C LYS A 75 15.59 -13.43 -5.61
N ARG A 76 14.63 -12.74 -6.21
CA ARG A 76 14.84 -11.55 -7.07
C ARG A 76 14.31 -10.27 -6.45
N SER A 77 13.27 -10.39 -5.62
CA SER A 77 12.59 -9.29 -4.95
C SER A 77 12.56 -9.52 -3.44
N ILE A 78 12.54 -8.45 -2.67
CA ILE A 78 12.43 -8.52 -1.21
C ILE A 78 10.95 -8.51 -0.85
N ILE A 79 10.48 -9.49 -0.08
CA ILE A 79 9.11 -9.53 0.46
C ILE A 79 9.19 -9.68 1.98
N PHE A 80 8.53 -8.78 2.71
CA PHE A 80 8.55 -8.83 4.18
C PHE A 80 7.34 -8.11 4.80
N PRO A 81 6.94 -8.46 6.04
CA PRO A 81 5.96 -7.69 6.80
C PRO A 81 6.62 -6.45 7.43
N GLN A 82 5.92 -5.32 7.39
CA GLN A 82 6.42 -4.03 7.87
C GLN A 82 6.86 -4.08 9.33
N SER A 83 6.07 -4.68 10.21
CA SER A 83 6.36 -4.81 11.64
C SER A 83 7.63 -5.61 11.97
N ALA A 84 8.14 -6.43 11.05
CA ALA A 84 9.38 -7.19 11.27
C ALA A 84 10.66 -6.35 11.10
N VAL A 85 10.54 -5.10 10.64
CA VAL A 85 11.69 -4.19 10.48
C VAL A 85 11.45 -2.93 11.33
N THR A 86 12.12 -2.84 12.48
CA THR A 86 11.94 -1.75 13.45
C THR A 86 12.30 -0.37 12.89
N ALA A 87 13.20 -0.32 11.90
CA ALA A 87 13.63 0.90 11.23
C ALA A 87 12.45 1.73 10.70
N HIS A 88 11.33 1.10 10.33
CA HIS A 88 10.11 1.82 9.91
C HIS A 88 9.53 2.69 11.02
N ALA A 89 9.36 2.12 12.21
CA ALA A 89 8.82 2.84 13.36
C ALA A 89 9.81 3.88 13.90
N GLU A 90 11.10 3.53 13.94
CA GLU A 90 12.17 4.42 14.39
C GLU A 90 12.30 5.64 13.45
N LEU A 91 12.36 5.41 12.14
CA LEU A 91 12.45 6.48 11.16
C LEU A 91 11.16 7.31 11.14
N ASN A 92 9.98 6.69 11.28
CA ASN A 92 8.73 7.42 11.42
C ASN A 92 8.79 8.43 12.57
N TRP A 93 9.32 8.05 13.75
CA TRP A 93 9.48 8.98 14.87
C TRP A 93 10.39 10.15 14.49
N LEU A 94 11.55 9.88 13.91
CA LEU A 94 12.51 10.90 13.49
C LEU A 94 11.89 11.88 12.49
N LEU A 95 11.23 11.38 11.44
CA LEU A 95 10.57 12.19 10.41
C LEU A 95 9.38 12.96 10.97
N SER A 96 8.70 12.42 11.99
CA SER A 96 7.59 13.11 12.67
C SER A 96 8.05 14.40 13.33
N THR A 97 9.26 14.44 13.90
CA THR A 97 9.78 15.65 14.58
C THR A 97 10.08 16.82 13.64
N MET A 98 10.09 16.59 12.33
CA MET A 98 10.29 17.63 11.31
C MET A 98 9.10 17.83 10.37
N THR A 99 8.01 17.09 10.58
CA THR A 99 6.78 17.21 9.78
C THR A 99 5.83 18.20 10.44
N GLN A 100 5.43 19.25 9.71
CA GLN A 100 4.51 20.25 10.24
C GLN A 100 3.08 19.71 10.30
N ILE A 101 2.42 19.90 11.45
CA ILE A 101 1.01 19.55 11.71
C ILE A 101 0.09 20.04 10.57
N GLY A 102 0.24 21.30 10.15
CA GLY A 102 -0.59 21.86 9.08
C GLY A 102 -0.50 21.14 7.72
N LYS A 103 0.55 20.35 7.45
CA LYS A 103 0.61 19.49 6.27
C LYS A 103 -0.31 18.27 6.39
N LEU A 104 -0.37 17.67 7.58
CA LEU A 104 -1.22 16.53 7.89
C LEU A 104 -2.70 16.95 7.93
N ASP A 105 -3.02 18.15 8.44
CA ASP A 105 -4.39 18.69 8.45
C ASP A 105 -5.01 18.83 7.05
N ARG A 106 -4.17 18.99 6.02
CA ARG A 106 -4.58 19.13 4.63
C ARG A 106 -4.78 17.80 3.90
N MET A 107 -4.45 16.67 4.53
CA MET A 107 -4.59 15.36 3.91
C MET A 107 -6.06 15.01 3.69
N THR A 108 -6.45 14.75 2.45
CA THR A 108 -7.83 14.42 2.09
C THR A 108 -8.27 13.12 2.76
N GLN A 109 -7.41 12.10 2.75
CA GLN A 109 -7.71 10.81 3.36
C GLN A 109 -7.98 10.89 4.88
N PHE A 110 -7.31 11.79 5.60
CA PHE A 110 -7.60 12.01 7.02
C PHE A 110 -9.00 12.63 7.19
N LYS A 111 -9.35 13.61 6.35
CA LYS A 111 -10.68 14.24 6.36
C LYS A 111 -11.79 13.23 6.02
N ASP A 112 -11.54 12.36 5.05
CA ASP A 112 -12.51 11.37 4.58
C ASP A 112 -12.68 10.23 5.60
N LYS A 113 -11.58 9.68 6.12
CA LYS A 113 -11.61 8.55 7.07
C LYS A 113 -11.94 8.96 8.51
N GLY A 114 -11.57 10.17 8.93
CA GLY A 114 -11.92 10.72 10.24
C GLY A 114 -13.41 11.09 10.37
N GLY A 115 -14.11 11.23 9.24
CA GLY A 115 -15.54 11.47 9.20
C GLY A 115 -15.97 12.76 9.88
N LYS A 116 -17.20 12.76 10.42
CA LYS A 116 -17.80 13.93 11.12
C LYS A 116 -17.18 14.19 12.49
N ASP A 117 -16.54 13.19 13.09
CA ASP A 117 -16.13 13.20 14.51
C ASP A 117 -14.60 13.06 14.61
N LYS A 118 -13.89 14.01 13.98
CA LYS A 118 -12.42 13.99 13.84
C LYS A 118 -11.68 13.88 15.18
N GLU A 119 -12.29 14.35 16.27
CA GLU A 119 -11.72 14.27 17.62
C GLU A 119 -11.61 12.83 18.14
N LYS A 120 -12.38 11.89 17.59
CA LYS A 120 -12.29 10.46 17.94
C LYS A 120 -11.29 9.70 17.07
N ALA A 121 -10.71 10.33 16.05
CA ALA A 121 -9.72 9.68 15.21
C ALA A 121 -8.44 9.42 16.01
N GLY A 122 -7.93 8.18 15.95
CA GLY A 122 -6.65 7.86 16.56
C GLY A 122 -5.50 8.61 15.89
N LEU A 123 -4.46 8.95 16.66
CA LEU A 123 -3.25 9.62 16.14
C LEU A 123 -2.63 8.87 14.96
N GLY A 124 -2.70 7.53 14.95
CA GLY A 124 -2.21 6.72 13.83
C GLY A 124 -2.86 7.08 12.50
N LEU A 125 -4.18 7.32 12.48
CA LEU A 125 -4.91 7.73 11.27
C LEU A 125 -4.49 9.11 10.77
N TYR A 126 -4.03 9.98 11.67
CA TYR A 126 -3.52 11.29 11.33
C TYR A 126 -2.06 11.25 10.85
N ALA A 127 -1.23 10.45 11.51
CA ALA A 127 0.23 10.44 11.33
C ALA A 127 0.74 9.39 10.33
N TYR A 128 -0.08 8.41 9.88
CA TYR A 128 0.40 7.38 8.96
C TYR A 128 0.99 7.89 7.63
N PRO A 129 0.68 9.10 7.11
CA PRO A 129 1.41 9.62 5.95
C PRO A 129 2.92 9.78 6.21
N VAL A 130 3.31 10.05 7.46
CA VAL A 130 4.73 10.10 7.87
C VAL A 130 5.32 8.70 7.96
N LEU A 131 4.54 7.72 8.43
CA LEU A 131 4.95 6.32 8.41
C LEU A 131 5.15 5.82 6.97
N MET A 132 4.28 6.19 6.04
CA MET A 132 4.47 5.89 4.61
C MET A 132 5.75 6.53 4.05
N ALA A 133 6.08 7.77 4.46
CA ALA A 133 7.34 8.38 4.09
C ALA A 133 8.55 7.60 4.66
N ALA A 134 8.48 7.17 5.91
CA ALA A 134 9.51 6.33 6.53
C ALA A 134 9.68 5.01 5.77
N ASP A 135 8.57 4.36 5.39
CA ASP A 135 8.59 3.10 4.63
C ASP A 135 9.38 3.22 3.33
N ILE A 136 9.18 4.32 2.62
CA ILE A 136 9.80 4.59 1.32
C ILE A 136 11.28 4.99 1.50
N LEU A 137 11.55 5.89 2.45
CA LEU A 137 12.85 6.52 2.63
C LEU A 137 13.87 5.62 3.34
N ALA A 138 13.41 4.69 4.20
CA ALA A 138 14.28 3.71 4.87
C ALA A 138 15.12 2.89 3.86
N TYR A 139 14.56 2.63 2.68
CA TYR A 139 15.24 1.90 1.62
C TYR A 139 15.81 2.82 0.54
N LYS A 140 15.72 4.15 0.69
CA LYS A 140 16.09 5.11 -0.36
C LYS A 140 15.43 4.76 -1.70
N ALA A 141 14.13 4.46 -1.67
CA ALA A 141 13.41 4.10 -2.87
C ALA A 141 13.41 5.27 -3.88
N THR A 142 13.69 4.94 -5.13
CA THR A 142 13.71 5.90 -6.24
C THR A 142 12.35 6.03 -6.93
N HIS A 143 11.50 5.02 -6.77
CA HIS A 143 10.26 4.87 -7.49
C HIS A 143 9.20 4.22 -6.59
N VAL A 144 7.96 4.71 -6.64
CA VAL A 144 6.84 4.16 -5.87
C VAL A 144 5.60 4.10 -6.77
N PRO A 145 5.01 2.91 -6.99
CA PRO A 145 3.72 2.79 -7.65
C PRO A 145 2.62 3.18 -6.67
N VAL A 146 1.89 4.24 -6.98
CA VAL A 146 0.77 4.72 -6.18
C VAL A 146 -0.47 4.94 -7.04
N GLY A 147 -1.63 4.63 -6.48
CA GLY A 147 -2.92 5.06 -7.04
C GLY A 147 -3.15 6.55 -6.86
N ASP A 148 -4.17 7.09 -7.53
CA ASP A 148 -4.53 8.51 -7.46
C ASP A 148 -4.83 8.98 -6.03
N ASP A 149 -5.39 8.10 -5.21
CA ASP A 149 -5.71 8.35 -3.80
C ASP A 149 -4.47 8.57 -2.93
N GLN A 150 -3.34 7.93 -3.26
CA GLN A 150 -2.10 8.00 -2.47
C GLN A 150 -1.10 9.05 -2.98
N LYS A 151 -1.42 9.80 -4.05
CA LYS A 151 -0.53 10.82 -4.63
C LYS A 151 -0.11 11.88 -3.62
N GLN A 152 -1.04 12.33 -2.77
CA GLN A 152 -0.77 13.36 -1.76
C GLN A 152 0.24 12.89 -0.71
N HIS A 153 0.18 11.61 -0.31
CA HIS A 153 1.14 11.05 0.65
C HIS A 153 2.54 10.87 0.04
N LEU A 154 2.62 10.49 -1.24
CA LEU A 154 3.91 10.41 -1.91
C LEU A 154 4.56 11.80 -2.04
N GLU A 155 3.76 12.85 -2.28
CA GLU A 155 4.29 14.21 -2.28
C GLU A 155 4.78 14.64 -0.88
N LEU A 156 4.06 14.27 0.19
CA LEU A 156 4.56 14.48 1.55
C LEU A 156 5.92 13.79 1.76
N ALA A 157 6.10 12.55 1.28
CA ALA A 157 7.37 11.85 1.39
C ALA A 157 8.52 12.60 0.69
N ARG A 158 8.28 13.17 -0.50
CA ARG A 158 9.26 14.04 -1.19
C ARG A 158 9.55 15.30 -0.41
N GLU A 159 8.53 15.98 0.10
CA GLU A 159 8.71 17.17 0.93
C GLU A 159 9.52 16.91 2.20
N ILE A 160 9.29 15.77 2.86
CA ILE A 160 10.05 15.35 4.04
C ILE A 160 11.50 15.07 3.65
N ALA A 161 11.75 14.35 2.55
CA ALA A 161 13.11 14.11 2.04
C ALA A 161 13.86 15.43 1.76
N ARG A 162 13.22 16.37 1.04
CA ARG A 162 13.77 17.72 0.78
C ARG A 162 14.07 18.47 2.09
N THR A 163 13.15 18.42 3.04
CA THR A 163 13.29 19.10 4.34
C THR A 163 14.48 18.53 5.12
N PHE A 164 14.63 17.21 5.16
CA PHE A 164 15.77 16.54 5.81
C PHE A 164 17.09 16.96 5.15
N ASN A 165 17.18 16.79 3.84
CA ASN A 165 18.39 17.10 3.07
C ASN A 165 18.81 18.55 3.24
N HIS A 166 17.86 19.50 3.17
CA HIS A 166 18.12 20.92 3.40
C HIS A 166 18.56 21.21 4.84
N ARG A 167 17.86 20.65 5.84
CA ARG A 167 18.15 20.88 7.27
C ARG A 167 19.56 20.45 7.65
N TYR A 168 19.99 19.29 7.16
CA TYR A 168 21.29 18.71 7.47
C TYR A 168 22.37 19.04 6.43
N LYS A 169 22.02 19.75 5.35
CA LYS A 169 22.93 20.13 4.25
C LYS A 169 23.61 18.92 3.60
N VAL A 170 22.83 17.89 3.30
CA VAL A 170 23.28 16.62 2.71
C VAL A 170 22.34 16.15 1.61
N GLU A 171 22.83 15.31 0.70
CA GLU A 171 22.00 14.54 -0.24
C GLU A 171 21.79 13.11 0.28
N PHE A 172 21.01 12.96 1.36
CA PHE A 172 20.87 11.67 2.02
C PHE A 172 19.71 10.83 1.48
N PHE A 173 18.52 11.45 1.36
CA PHE A 173 17.31 10.81 0.86
C PHE A 173 17.01 11.21 -0.59
N PRO A 174 16.73 10.24 -1.48
CA PRO A 174 16.24 10.55 -2.81
C PRO A 174 14.78 11.01 -2.75
N GLU A 175 14.34 11.75 -3.78
CA GLU A 175 12.94 12.06 -3.99
C GLU A 175 12.30 10.98 -4.87
N PRO A 176 11.39 10.13 -4.35
CA PRO A 176 10.83 9.01 -5.10
C PRO A 176 9.93 9.48 -6.24
N ALA A 177 10.17 9.01 -7.47
CA ALA A 177 9.29 9.25 -8.61
C ALA A 177 8.01 8.38 -8.53
N THR A 178 6.92 8.89 -9.09
CA THR A 178 5.67 8.12 -9.21
C THR A 178 5.80 7.14 -10.38
N VAL A 179 5.51 5.86 -10.14
CA VAL A 179 5.35 4.88 -11.22
C VAL A 179 3.88 4.83 -11.63
N LEU A 180 3.59 5.30 -12.83
CA LEU A 180 2.25 5.15 -13.42
C LEU A 180 2.09 3.70 -13.88
N THR A 181 1.19 2.97 -13.23
CA THR A 181 0.89 1.57 -13.57
C THR A 181 -0.16 1.49 -14.68
N GLY A 182 0.11 2.13 -15.82
CA GLY A 182 -0.78 2.14 -17.00
C GLY A 182 -2.25 2.49 -16.69
N GLU A 183 -3.17 2.17 -17.62
CA GLU A 183 -4.59 2.13 -17.27
C GLU A 183 -4.80 0.98 -16.28
N ALA A 184 -5.08 1.33 -15.02
CA ALA A 184 -5.45 0.35 -14.01
C ALA A 184 -6.63 -0.45 -14.56
N THR A 185 -6.46 -1.77 -14.72
CA THR A 185 -7.54 -2.64 -15.17
C THR A 185 -8.70 -2.52 -14.19
N ARG A 186 -9.72 -1.75 -14.57
CA ARG A 186 -10.85 -1.46 -13.70
C ARG A 186 -11.83 -2.62 -13.78
N VAL A 187 -11.66 -3.58 -12.89
CA VAL A 187 -12.57 -4.72 -12.74
C VAL A 187 -13.81 -4.26 -11.98
N MET A 188 -14.97 -4.38 -12.61
CA MET A 188 -16.26 -3.98 -12.05
C MET A 188 -16.88 -5.12 -11.22
N SER A 189 -17.84 -4.79 -10.36
CA SER A 189 -18.62 -5.79 -9.63
C SER A 189 -19.39 -6.68 -10.60
N LEU A 190 -19.47 -7.98 -10.30
CA LEU A 190 -20.26 -8.94 -11.08
C LEU A 190 -21.77 -8.73 -10.93
N GLN A 191 -22.20 -7.97 -9.91
CA GLN A 191 -23.61 -7.70 -9.62
C GLN A 191 -24.02 -6.27 -10.01
N ASP A 192 -23.07 -5.35 -10.08
CA ASP A 192 -23.27 -3.96 -10.49
C ASP A 192 -22.11 -3.49 -11.36
N GLY A 193 -22.32 -3.48 -12.68
CA GLY A 193 -21.32 -3.07 -13.65
C GLY A 193 -20.92 -1.59 -13.58
N THR A 194 -21.61 -0.77 -12.79
CA THR A 194 -21.26 0.64 -12.56
C THR A 194 -20.34 0.83 -11.35
N ALA A 195 -20.32 -0.14 -10.43
CA ALA A 195 -19.48 -0.14 -9.25
C ALA A 195 -18.18 -0.92 -9.45
N LYS A 196 -17.07 -0.41 -8.89
CA LYS A 196 -15.79 -1.13 -8.89
C LYS A 196 -15.88 -2.35 -7.97
N MET A 197 -15.29 -3.48 -8.37
CA MET A 197 -15.18 -4.67 -7.52
C MET A 197 -14.49 -4.29 -6.20
N SER A 198 -15.12 -4.61 -5.06
CA SER A 198 -14.66 -4.18 -3.73
C SER A 198 -14.65 -5.30 -2.70
N LYS A 199 -13.63 -5.29 -1.83
CA LYS A 199 -13.52 -6.14 -0.63
C LYS A 199 -14.56 -5.83 0.45
N SER A 200 -15.15 -4.64 0.40
CA SER A 200 -16.15 -4.16 1.37
C SER A 200 -17.59 -4.44 0.97
N ASP A 201 -17.83 -4.95 -0.25
CA ASP A 201 -19.18 -5.30 -0.69
C ASP A 201 -19.73 -6.47 0.17
N PRO A 202 -20.96 -6.36 0.72
CA PRO A 202 -21.54 -7.40 1.56
C PRO A 202 -21.82 -8.70 0.79
N SER A 203 -22.09 -8.62 -0.52
CA SER A 203 -22.34 -9.78 -1.35
C SER A 203 -21.02 -10.37 -1.85
N ASP A 204 -20.71 -11.61 -1.47
CA ASP A 204 -19.52 -12.29 -2.02
C ASP A 204 -19.66 -12.60 -3.52
N ASN A 205 -20.89 -12.68 -4.03
CA ASN A 205 -21.16 -12.86 -5.47
C ASN A 205 -20.79 -11.63 -6.31
N SER A 206 -20.55 -10.47 -5.69
CA SER A 206 -20.08 -9.26 -6.39
C SER A 206 -18.65 -9.38 -6.91
N ARG A 207 -17.87 -10.36 -6.44
CA ARG A 207 -16.43 -10.45 -6.67
C ARG A 207 -15.95 -11.88 -6.88
N ILE A 208 -14.86 -12.02 -7.62
CA ILE A 208 -14.09 -13.27 -7.71
C ILE A 208 -12.94 -13.16 -6.71
N ASN A 209 -12.94 -13.99 -5.68
CA ASN A 209 -11.83 -14.06 -4.73
C ASN A 209 -10.68 -14.87 -5.35
N LEU A 210 -9.43 -14.57 -5.00
CA LEU A 210 -8.28 -15.32 -5.52
C LEU A 210 -8.21 -16.77 -4.99
N THR A 211 -9.01 -17.08 -3.98
CA THR A 211 -9.14 -18.42 -3.38
C THR A 211 -10.36 -19.18 -3.89
N ASP A 212 -11.19 -18.60 -4.77
CA ASP A 212 -12.35 -19.28 -5.32
C ASP A 212 -11.89 -20.44 -6.22
N ASP A 213 -12.52 -21.60 -6.09
CA ASP A 213 -12.32 -22.73 -7.01
C ASP A 213 -13.00 -22.49 -8.37
N ALA A 214 -12.67 -23.34 -9.35
CA ALA A 214 -13.18 -23.21 -10.72
C ALA A 214 -14.71 -23.22 -10.79
N ASP A 215 -15.37 -24.07 -10.00
CA ASP A 215 -16.82 -24.18 -9.95
C ASP A 215 -17.47 -22.93 -9.36
N THR A 216 -16.88 -22.37 -8.30
CA THR A 216 -17.35 -21.13 -7.66
C THR A 216 -17.20 -19.95 -8.60
N ILE A 217 -16.06 -19.83 -9.29
CA ILE A 217 -15.84 -18.81 -10.32
C ILE A 217 -16.90 -18.92 -11.42
N ALA A 218 -17.11 -20.11 -11.98
CA ALA A 218 -18.09 -20.34 -13.03
C ALA A 218 -19.51 -19.98 -12.58
N LYS A 219 -19.90 -20.35 -11.35
CA LYS A 219 -21.20 -19.99 -10.77
C LYS A 219 -21.38 -18.49 -10.60
N LYS A 220 -20.34 -17.77 -10.15
CA LYS A 220 -20.39 -16.32 -9.96
C LYS A 220 -20.49 -15.56 -11.29
N ILE A 221 -19.81 -16.02 -12.33
CA ILE A 221 -19.86 -15.40 -13.67
C ILE A 221 -21.18 -15.68 -14.39
N ARG A 222 -21.80 -16.85 -14.17
CA ARG A 222 -23.04 -17.24 -14.85
C ARG A 222 -24.28 -16.50 -14.34
N LYS A 223 -24.27 -16.05 -13.08
CA LYS A 223 -25.37 -15.30 -12.46
C LYS A 223 -25.31 -13.84 -12.85
#